data_AF-A0A6I5CKH6-F1
#
_entry.id   AF-A0A6I5CKH6-F1
#
_cell.length_a   1.000
_cell.length_b   1.000
_cell.length_c   1.000
_cell.angle_alpha   90.00
_cell.angle_beta   90.00
_cell.angle_gamma   90.00
#
_symmetry.space_group_name_H-M   'P 1'
#
loop_
_entity.id
_entity.type
_entity.pdbx_description
1 polymer ?
#
loop_
_entity_poly.entity_id
_entity_poly.type
_entity_poly.pdbx_seq_one_letter_code
_entity_poly.pdbx_strand_id
1 'polypeptide(L)'
;MTGDDFAGLLRELKERSGLSYGALGKRLHMSASTVHRYVSGDVVPTDYAPVERLARLCRATPDELLELHRRWVRADALRGTKGAGPAAAETAAEEEAADEA
;
A
#
# COMPACT_ATOMS: atom_id res chain seq x y z
N MET A 1 10.77 -11.18 -4.96
CA MET A 1 10.45 -11.70 -3.61
C MET A 1 10.48 -10.62 -2.53
N THR A 2 11.26 -9.54 -2.62
CA THR A 2 11.32 -8.54 -1.52
C THR A 2 10.09 -7.64 -1.36
N GLY A 3 9.27 -7.48 -2.41
CA GLY A 3 8.01 -6.73 -2.32
C GLY A 3 6.92 -7.48 -1.56
N ASP A 4 6.97 -8.81 -1.54
CA ASP A 4 5.97 -9.71 -0.95
C ASP A 4 5.89 -9.54 0.58
N ASP A 5 7.04 -9.41 1.25
CA ASP A 5 7.11 -9.28 2.72
C ASP A 5 6.48 -7.97 3.24
N PHE A 6 6.61 -6.89 2.45
CA PHE A 6 6.02 -5.58 2.76
C PHE A 6 4.51 -5.57 2.47
N ALA A 7 4.15 -6.07 1.28
CA ALA A 7 2.77 -6.20 0.83
C ALA A 7 1.94 -7.09 1.78
N GLY A 8 2.51 -8.22 2.21
CA GLY A 8 1.88 -9.14 3.17
C GLY A 8 1.49 -8.46 4.47
N LEU A 9 2.40 -7.67 5.07
CA LEU A 9 2.12 -6.95 6.31
C LEU A 9 1.03 -5.89 6.12
N LEU A 10 1.06 -5.15 5.01
CA LEU A 10 0.00 -4.18 4.67
C LEU A 10 -1.37 -4.85 4.50
N ARG A 11 -1.39 -6.03 3.89
CA ARG A 11 -2.59 -6.83 3.66
C ARG A 11 -3.17 -7.31 5.00
N GLU A 12 -2.35 -7.84 5.89
CA GLU A 12 -2.78 -8.24 7.25
C GLU A 12 -3.35 -7.07 8.05
N LEU A 13 -2.68 -5.91 8.01
CA LEU A 13 -3.16 -4.68 8.65
C LEU A 13 -4.51 -4.23 8.07
N LYS A 14 -4.66 -4.27 6.75
CA LYS A 14 -5.90 -3.93 6.05
C LYS A 14 -7.02 -4.90 6.41
N GLU A 15 -6.76 -6.20 6.41
CA GLU A 15 -7.76 -7.23 6.76
C GLU A 15 -8.26 -7.04 8.19
N ARG A 16 -7.36 -6.78 9.15
CA ARG A 16 -7.75 -6.49 10.55
C ARG A 16 -8.58 -5.21 10.70
N SER A 17 -8.37 -4.23 9.82
CA SER A 17 -9.08 -2.95 9.87
C SER A 17 -10.50 -2.99 9.29
N GLY A 18 -10.81 -3.99 8.46
CA GLY A 18 -12.09 -4.08 7.73
C GLY A 18 -12.31 -2.95 6.70
N LEU A 19 -11.27 -2.20 6.34
CA LEU A 19 -11.39 -1.07 5.40
C LEU A 19 -11.25 -1.55 3.96
N SER A 20 -12.16 -1.12 3.07
CA SER A 20 -12.03 -1.36 1.64
C SER A 20 -10.95 -0.48 1.00
N TYR A 21 -10.36 -0.94 -0.11
CA TYR A 21 -9.37 -0.16 -0.86
C TYR A 21 -9.91 1.20 -1.32
N GLY A 22 -11.22 1.28 -1.63
CA GLY A 22 -11.90 2.54 -1.97
C GLY A 22 -12.02 3.50 -0.78
N ALA A 23 -12.28 2.99 0.43
CA ALA A 23 -12.32 3.81 1.65
C ALA A 23 -10.93 4.38 1.99
N LEU A 24 -9.89 3.56 1.83
CA LEU A 24 -8.49 4.00 1.98
C LEU A 24 -8.12 5.04 0.91
N GLY A 25 -8.45 4.79 -0.35
CA GLY A 25 -8.22 5.72 -1.45
C GLY A 25 -8.84 7.10 -1.20
N LYS A 26 -10.12 7.16 -0.80
CA LYS A 26 -10.80 8.43 -0.47
C LYS A 26 -10.09 9.21 0.63
N ARG A 27 -9.60 8.55 1.69
CA ARG A 27 -8.91 9.23 2.81
C ARG A 27 -7.48 9.64 2.48
N LEU A 28 -6.85 8.97 1.54
CA LEU A 28 -5.49 9.26 1.07
C LEU A 28 -5.48 10.23 -0.12
N HIS A 29 -6.64 10.62 -0.66
CA HIS A 29 -6.78 11.31 -1.94
C HIS A 29 -6.11 10.56 -3.10
N MET A 30 -6.18 9.23 -3.06
CA MET A 30 -5.61 8.31 -4.06
C MET A 30 -6.68 7.41 -4.65
N SER A 31 -6.41 6.85 -5.83
CA SER A 31 -7.31 5.85 -6.42
C SER A 31 -7.22 4.53 -5.65
N ALA A 32 -8.33 3.77 -5.63
CA ALA A 32 -8.36 2.43 -5.04
C ALA A 32 -7.32 1.50 -5.70
N SER A 33 -7.11 1.64 -7.02
CA SER A 33 -6.13 0.86 -7.78
C SER A 33 -4.68 1.18 -7.38
N THR A 34 -4.34 2.45 -7.09
CA THR A 34 -3.03 2.82 -6.56
C THR A 34 -2.80 2.15 -5.21
N VAL A 35 -3.80 2.21 -4.33
CA VAL A 35 -3.75 1.56 -3.02
C VAL A 35 -3.60 0.04 -3.18
N HIS A 36 -4.35 -0.56 -4.09
CA HIS A 36 -4.27 -1.99 -4.38
C HIS A 36 -2.86 -2.39 -4.82
N ARG A 37 -2.24 -1.67 -5.77
CA ARG A 37 -0.85 -1.96 -6.20
C ARG A 37 0.17 -1.86 -5.07
N TYR A 38 -0.04 -0.96 -4.11
CA TYR A 38 0.83 -0.87 -2.93
C TYR A 38 0.63 -2.04 -1.97
N VAL A 39 -0.62 -2.45 -1.73
CA VAL A 39 -0.96 -3.57 -0.85
C VAL A 39 -0.61 -4.92 -1.48
N SER A 40 -0.66 -5.04 -2.80
CA SER A 40 -0.23 -6.23 -3.55
C SER A 40 1.30 -6.29 -3.75
N GLY A 41 2.03 -5.20 -3.50
CA GLY A 41 3.48 -5.14 -3.70
C GLY A 41 3.91 -5.00 -5.17
N ASP A 42 2.96 -4.78 -6.08
CA ASP A 42 3.22 -4.53 -7.51
C ASP A 42 4.02 -3.25 -7.72
N VAL A 43 3.76 -2.23 -6.90
CA VAL A 43 4.48 -0.96 -6.93
C VAL A 43 4.88 -0.57 -5.52
N VAL A 44 6.18 -0.32 -5.33
CA VAL A 44 6.70 0.25 -4.09
C VAL A 44 6.69 1.78 -4.23
N PRO A 45 5.96 2.52 -3.38
CA PRO A 45 5.93 3.98 -3.43
C PRO A 45 7.30 4.56 -3.11
N THR A 46 7.65 5.68 -3.77
CA THR A 46 8.92 6.40 -3.56
C THR A 46 9.03 7.09 -2.21
N ASP A 47 7.88 7.40 -1.61
CA ASP A 47 7.78 8.02 -0.29
C ASP A 47 6.98 7.13 0.65
N TYR A 48 7.44 7.04 1.90
CA TYR A 48 6.76 6.28 2.95
C TYR A 48 5.52 7.01 3.52
N ALA A 49 5.40 8.31 3.33
CA ALA A 49 4.30 9.12 3.87
C ALA A 49 2.88 8.60 3.56
N PRO A 50 2.52 8.24 2.30
CA PRO A 50 1.22 7.65 2.01
C PRO A 50 1.01 6.27 2.64
N VAL A 51 2.07 5.47 2.76
CA VAL A 51 2.04 4.13 3.38
C VAL A 51 1.79 4.26 4.88
N GLU A 52 2.50 5.16 5.55
CA GLU A 52 2.33 5.41 6.98
C GLU A 52 0.90 5.88 7.28
N ARG A 53 0.36 6.79 6.46
CA ARG A 53 -1.02 7.28 6.63
C ARG A 53 -2.04 6.15 6.44
N LEU A 54 -1.83 5.28 5.45
CA LEU A 54 -2.66 4.10 5.24
C LEU A 54 -2.60 3.16 6.45
N ALA A 55 -1.40 2.80 6.90
CA ALA A 55 -1.22 1.90 8.03
C ALA A 55 -1.81 2.49 9.33
N ARG A 56 -1.69 3.81 9.56
CA ARG A 56 -2.37 4.51 10.65
C ARG A 56 -3.90 4.40 10.55
N LEU A 57 -4.48 4.50 9.35
CA LEU A 57 -5.91 4.29 9.14
C LEU A 57 -6.33 2.85 9.44
N CYS A 58 -5.46 1.88 9.14
CA CYS A 58 -5.65 0.47 9.45
C CYS A 58 -5.40 0.13 10.94
N ARG A 59 -5.22 1.13 11.81
CA ARG A 59 -4.87 0.96 13.23
C ARG A 59 -3.58 0.16 13.44
N ALA A 60 -2.59 0.36 12.57
CA ALA A 60 -1.25 -0.18 12.79
C ALA A 60 -0.65 0.41 14.07
N THR A 61 -0.06 -0.46 14.86
CA THR A 61 0.73 -0.08 16.04
C THR A 61 2.05 0.58 15.60
N PRO A 62 2.68 1.38 16.48
CA PRO A 62 3.98 1.97 16.17
C PRO A 62 5.06 0.94 15.82
N ASP A 63 5.00 -0.25 16.42
CA ASP A 63 5.94 -1.35 16.15
C ASP A 63 5.75 -1.90 14.74
N GLU A 64 4.49 -2.15 14.34
CA GLU A 64 4.14 -2.57 12.97
C GLU A 64 4.52 -1.50 11.93
N LEU A 65 4.38 -0.21 12.24
CA LEU A 65 4.82 0.89 11.38
C LEU A 65 6.34 0.91 11.18
N LEU A 66 7.12 0.61 12.23
CA LEU A 66 8.58 0.52 12.13
C LEU A 66 9.00 -0.68 11.30
N GLU A 67 8.35 -1.83 11.50
CA GLU A 67 8.61 -3.04 10.74
C GLU A 67 8.25 -2.86 9.26
N LEU A 68 7.11 -2.22 8.98
CA LEU A 68 6.70 -1.84 7.64
C LEU A 68 7.72 -0.90 6.97
N HIS A 69 8.24 0.08 7.71
CA HIS A 69 9.26 1.00 7.21
C HIS A 69 10.57 0.27 6.88
N ARG A 70 11.03 -0.66 7.74
CA ARG A 70 12.23 -1.47 7.47
C ARG A 70 12.10 -2.28 6.19
N ARG A 71 10.94 -2.93 5.97
CA ARG A 71 10.66 -3.71 4.76
C ARG A 71 10.55 -2.82 3.53
N TRP A 72 9.92 -1.65 3.66
CA TRP A 72 9.82 -0.65 2.60
C TRP A 72 11.21 -0.18 2.15
N VAL A 73 12.11 0.19 3.07
CA VAL A 73 13.48 0.62 2.72
C VAL A 73 14.23 -0.47 1.94
N ARG A 74 14.05 -1.74 2.31
CA ARG A 74 14.68 -2.87 1.61
C ARG A 74 14.12 -3.06 0.21
N ALA A 75 12.81 -2.89 0.03
CA ALA A 75 12.15 -2.97 -1.27
C ALA A 75 12.50 -1.76 -2.16
N ASP A 76 12.57 -0.57 -1.57
CA ASP A 76 12.92 0.68 -2.23
C ASP A 76 14.36 0.68 -2.75
N ALA A 77 15.30 0.18 -1.95
CA ALA A 77 16.70 0.00 -2.35
C ALA A 77 16.86 -0.91 -3.59
N LEU A 78 15.97 -1.89 -3.77
CA LEU A 78 15.95 -2.76 -4.95
C LEU A 78 15.25 -2.09 -6.14
N ARG A 79 14.24 -1.25 -5.88
CA ARG A 79 13.51 -0.47 -6.90
C ARG A 79 14.39 0.59 -7.57
N GLY A 80 15.31 1.21 -6.84
CA GLY A 80 16.21 2.27 -7.34
C GLY A 80 17.04 1.90 -8.58
N THR A 81 17.16 0.61 -8.92
CA THR A 81 17.88 0.12 -10.10
C THR A 81 17.02 -0.01 -11.36
N LYS A 82 15.68 0.02 -11.25
CA LYS A 82 14.76 -0.31 -12.34
C LYS A 82 13.64 0.73 -12.47
N GLY A 83 13.99 1.87 -13.06
CA GLY A 83 13.04 2.77 -13.75
C GLY A 83 12.05 3.52 -12.85
N ALA A 84 12.45 4.69 -12.36
CA ALA A 84 11.51 5.70 -11.86
C ALA A 84 10.73 6.33 -13.03
N GLY A 85 9.54 5.79 -13.33
CA GLY A 85 8.52 6.46 -14.15
C GLY A 85 7.48 7.12 -13.23
N PRO A 86 6.97 8.32 -13.57
CA PRO A 86 6.09 9.09 -12.70
C PRO A 86 4.75 8.36 -12.53
N ALA A 87 4.47 7.86 -11.33
CA ALA A 87 3.17 7.31 -10.96
C ALA A 87 2.18 8.47 -10.70
N ALA A 88 1.88 9.23 -11.74
CA ALA A 88 0.89 10.28 -11.77
C ALA A 88 0.24 10.37 -13.15
N ALA A 89 -0.22 9.24 -13.71
CA ALA A 89 -1.22 9.27 -14.76
C ALA A 89 -1.91 7.90 -14.90
N GLU A 90 -3.17 7.97 -15.29
CA GLU A 90 -3.98 6.91 -15.92
C GLU A 90 -4.98 6.17 -15.02
N THR A 91 -6.13 6.84 -15.02
CA THR A 91 -7.52 6.48 -14.77
C THR A 91 -7.97 5.14 -15.37
N ALA A 92 -8.97 4.54 -14.71
CA ALA A 92 -10.05 3.67 -15.23
C ALA A 92 -10.01 2.16 -14.91
N ALA A 93 -11.20 1.68 -14.52
CA ALA A 93 -11.73 0.31 -14.43
C ALA A 93 -11.14 -0.57 -13.29
N GLU A 94 -11.88 -1.30 -12.46
CA GLU A 94 -13.31 -1.65 -12.27
C GLU A 94 -13.34 -2.29 -10.86
N GLU A 95 -14.12 -1.81 -9.89
CA GLU A 95 -15.41 -2.36 -9.45
C GLU A 95 -15.43 -3.88 -9.12
N GLU A 96 -15.83 -4.18 -7.87
CA GLU A 96 -16.36 -5.44 -7.30
C GLU A 96 -15.55 -6.76 -7.30
N ALA A 97 -15.15 -7.21 -6.10
CA ALA A 97 -15.73 -8.40 -5.46
C ALA A 97 -15.11 -8.67 -4.07
N ALA A 98 -15.99 -8.93 -3.08
CA ALA A 98 -15.77 -9.36 -1.69
C ALA A 98 -15.14 -8.32 -0.75
N ASP A 99 -15.79 -7.85 0.30
CA ASP A 99 -16.52 -8.63 1.30
C ASP A 99 -17.43 -7.66 2.10
N GLU A 100 -18.75 -7.77 1.93
CA GLU A 100 -19.74 -7.25 2.89
C GLU A 100 -20.42 -8.49 3.50
N ALA A 101 -20.42 -8.54 4.82
CA ALA A 101 -21.01 -9.58 5.66
C ALA A 101 -22.54 -9.59 5.62
#